data_AF-Q58I29-F1
#
_entry.id   AF-Q58I29-F1
#
_cell.length_a   1.000
_cell.length_b   1.000
_cell.length_c   1.000
_cell.angle_alpha   90.00
_cell.angle_beta   90.00
_cell.angle_gamma   90.00
#
_symmetry.space_group_name_H-M   'P 1'
#
loop_
_entity.id
_entity.type
_entity.pdbx_description
1 polymer ?
#
loop_
_entity_poly.entity_id
_entity_poly.type
_entity_poly.pdbx_seq_one_letter_code
_entity_poly.pdbx_strand_id
1 'polypeptide(L)'
;MMALYAANNIAKGILKYAHSGGVRLGGLICNERQTDRELDLSEALAAKLNSKLIHFVPRDNIVQHAELRKMTVIQYAPDSKQAGEYRALAEKIHANSGQGTVPTPITMEA
;
A
#
# COMPACT_ATOMS: atom_id res chain seq x y z
N MET A 1 -11.94 -4.29 -7.82
CA MET A 1 -11.03 -4.51 -8.98
C MET A 1 -10.23 -3.28 -9.43
N MET A 2 -10.78 -2.06 -9.50
CA MET A 2 -10.06 -0.89 -10.04
C MET A 2 -8.74 -0.51 -9.33
N ALA A 3 -8.64 -0.69 -8.01
CA ALA A 3 -7.40 -0.38 -7.27
C ALA A 3 -6.21 -1.25 -7.71
N LEU A 4 -6.47 -2.54 -7.97
CA LEU A 4 -5.46 -3.49 -8.46
C LEU A 4 -5.03 -3.15 -9.90
N TYR A 5 -5.98 -2.71 -10.73
CA TYR A 5 -5.71 -2.20 -12.08
C TYR A 5 -4.78 -0.97 -12.05
N ALA A 6 -5.11 0.00 -11.20
CA ALA A 6 -4.29 1.20 -11.04
C ALA A 6 -2.88 0.87 -10.54
N ALA A 7 -2.76 -0.02 -9.54
CA ALA A 7 -1.47 -0.48 -9.03
C ALA A 7 -0.60 -1.09 -10.15
N ASN A 8 -1.18 -1.94 -11.00
CA ASN A 8 -0.46 -2.53 -12.13
C ASN A 8 0.00 -1.47 -13.16
N ASN A 9 -0.82 -0.46 -13.44
CA ASN A 9 -0.44 0.61 -14.38
C ASN A 9 0.64 1.54 -13.81
N ILE A 10 0.60 1.84 -12.51
CA ILE A 10 1.69 2.56 -11.84
C ILE A 10 2.99 1.75 -11.90
N ALA A 11 2.92 0.43 -11.72
CA ALA A 11 4.07 -0.46 -11.85
C ALA A 11 4.69 -0.40 -13.26
N LYS A 12 3.88 -0.30 -14.33
CA LYS A 12 4.39 -0.06 -15.70
C LYS A 12 5.15 1.27 -15.80
N GLY A 13 4.64 2.33 -15.16
CA GLY A 13 5.32 3.62 -15.06
C GLY A 13 6.68 3.50 -14.36
N ILE A 14 6.74 2.79 -13.23
CA ILE A 14 8.00 2.55 -12.50
C ILE A 14 9.00 1.76 -13.36
N LEU A 15 8.55 0.69 -14.02
CA LEU A 15 9.41 -0.14 -14.89
C LEU A 15 10.10 0.70 -15.98
N LYS A 16 9.38 1.66 -16.59
CA LYS A 16 9.93 2.57 -17.60
C LYS A 16 11.14 3.37 -17.10
N TYR A 17 11.16 3.76 -15.81
CA TYR A 17 12.23 4.57 -15.22
C TYR A 17 13.18 3.78 -14.33
N ALA A 18 12.94 2.48 -14.11
CA ALA A 18 13.73 1.67 -13.19
C ALA A 18 15.18 1.50 -13.65
N HIS A 19 15.41 1.41 -14.97
CA HIS A 19 16.73 1.21 -15.56
C HIS A 19 17.54 2.51 -15.74
N SER A 20 16.87 3.65 -15.93
CA SER A 20 17.52 4.94 -16.20
C SER A 20 17.56 5.87 -14.97
N GLY A 21 16.54 5.84 -14.12
CA GLY A 21 16.37 6.75 -12.98
C GLY A 21 16.50 6.11 -11.61
N GLY A 22 16.78 4.80 -11.52
CA GLY A 22 16.99 4.11 -10.24
C GLY A 22 15.74 3.95 -9.36
N VAL A 23 14.56 4.36 -9.81
CA VAL A 23 13.30 4.23 -9.07
C VAL A 23 12.96 2.76 -8.85
N ARG A 24 12.41 2.45 -7.66
CA ARG A 24 12.03 1.09 -7.26
C ARG A 24 10.64 1.07 -6.62
N LEU A 25 9.94 -0.05 -6.74
CA LEU A 25 8.69 -0.30 -6.04
C LEU A 25 9.02 -0.82 -4.63
N GLY A 26 8.75 -0.02 -3.61
CA GLY A 26 9.01 -0.38 -2.20
C GLY A 26 8.07 -1.45 -1.64
N GLY A 27 6.86 -1.54 -2.17
CA GLY A 27 5.82 -2.47 -1.73
C GLY A 27 4.42 -1.93 -1.96
N LEU A 28 3.42 -2.76 -1.69
CA LEU A 28 2.01 -2.38 -1.69
C LEU A 28 1.54 -2.08 -0.27
N ILE A 29 0.63 -1.12 -0.14
CA ILE A 29 -0.13 -0.87 1.08
C ILE A 29 -1.59 -1.05 0.68
N CYS A 30 -2.29 -1.99 1.32
CA CYS A 30 -3.70 -2.18 1.06
C CYS A 30 -4.51 -1.40 2.09
N ASN A 31 -5.41 -0.53 1.62
CA ASN A 31 -6.40 0.13 2.46
C ASN A 31 -7.70 -0.64 2.33
N GLU A 32 -8.10 -1.31 3.40
CA GLU A 32 -9.25 -2.20 3.44
C GLU A 32 -10.55 -1.49 3.03
N ARG A 33 -11.34 -2.18 2.23
CA ARG A 33 -12.70 -1.79 1.80
C ARG A 33 -13.76 -2.74 2.31
N GLN A 34 -13.40 -3.66 3.20
CA GLN A 34 -14.27 -4.70 3.78
C GLN A 34 -14.85 -5.60 2.69
N THR A 35 -13.99 -5.99 1.74
CA THR A 35 -14.32 -6.96 0.69
C THR A 35 -13.71 -8.32 1.02
N ASP A 36 -14.43 -9.40 0.70
CA ASP A 36 -13.94 -10.75 0.96
C ASP A 36 -12.56 -11.00 0.32
N ARG A 37 -11.67 -11.61 1.11
CA ARG A 37 -10.33 -12.05 0.68
C ARG A 37 -9.43 -10.93 0.14
N GLU A 38 -9.66 -9.69 0.55
CA GLU A 38 -8.87 -8.55 0.09
C GLU A 38 -7.39 -8.66 0.48
N LEU A 39 -7.10 -9.26 1.64
CA LEU A 39 -5.72 -9.57 2.06
C LEU A 39 -5.05 -10.54 1.10
N ASP A 40 -5.63 -11.72 0.87
CA ASP A 40 -5.12 -12.73 -0.06
C ASP A 40 -4.86 -12.15 -1.45
N LEU A 41 -5.81 -11.36 -1.97
CA LEU A 41 -5.71 -10.74 -3.29
C LEU A 41 -4.57 -9.72 -3.35
N SER A 42 -4.37 -8.95 -2.29
CA SER A 42 -3.32 -7.94 -2.21
C SER A 42 -1.93 -8.57 -2.09
N GLU A 43 -1.79 -9.64 -1.32
CA GLU A 43 -0.57 -10.42 -1.21
C GLU A 43 -0.21 -11.09 -2.54
N ALA A 44 -1.19 -11.74 -3.19
CA ALA A 44 -1.00 -12.37 -4.49
C ALA A 44 -0.59 -11.37 -5.57
N LEU A 45 -1.20 -10.18 -5.59
CA LEU A 45 -0.79 -9.12 -6.52
C LEU A 45 0.63 -8.63 -6.22
N ALA A 46 0.96 -8.38 -4.94
CA ALA A 46 2.29 -7.91 -4.57
C ALA A 46 3.37 -8.90 -5.05
N ALA A 47 3.15 -10.20 -4.82
CA ALA A 47 4.05 -11.25 -5.28
C ALA A 47 4.18 -11.27 -6.80
N LYS A 48 3.06 -11.19 -7.53
CA LYS A 48 3.06 -11.14 -9.02
C LYS A 48 3.78 -9.91 -9.58
N LEU A 49 3.76 -8.78 -8.86
CA LEU A 49 4.48 -7.56 -9.25
C LEU A 49 5.97 -7.59 -8.86
N ASN A 50 6.51 -8.73 -8.40
CA ASN A 50 7.85 -8.84 -7.82
C ASN A 50 8.04 -7.89 -6.64
N SER A 51 7.09 -7.84 -5.73
CA SER A 51 7.10 -6.95 -4.57
C SER A 51 6.46 -7.63 -3.35
N LYS A 52 6.16 -6.85 -2.31
CA LYS A 52 5.56 -7.35 -1.06
C LYS A 52 4.44 -6.44 -0.58
N LEU A 53 3.47 -7.02 0.12
CA LEU A 53 2.49 -6.25 0.88
C LEU A 53 3.17 -5.77 2.17
N ILE A 54 3.42 -4.47 2.28
CA ILE A 54 4.07 -3.87 3.46
C ILE A 54 3.10 -3.88 4.63
N HIS A 55 1.84 -3.54 4.37
CA HIS A 55 0.83 -3.50 5.41
C HIS A 55 -0.58 -3.54 4.83
N PHE A 56 -1.50 -4.02 5.65
CA PHE A 56 -2.92 -4.02 5.41
C PHE A 56 -3.55 -3.11 6.46
N VAL A 57 -4.03 -1.94 6.03
CA VAL A 57 -4.62 -0.92 6.90
C VAL A 57 -6.12 -1.20 7.00
N PRO A 58 -6.64 -1.53 8.20
CA PRO A 58 -8.04 -1.84 8.36
C PRO A 58 -8.93 -0.60 8.20
N ARG A 59 -10.21 -0.84 7.89
CA ARG A 59 -11.22 0.21 7.78
C ARG A 59 -11.70 0.62 9.17
N ASP A 60 -11.50 1.87 9.54
CA ASP A 60 -11.98 2.43 10.82
C ASP A 60 -12.62 3.81 10.61
N ASN A 61 -13.80 4.02 11.18
CA ASN A 61 -14.56 5.27 11.10
C ASN A 61 -13.86 6.46 11.78
N ILE A 62 -12.88 6.18 12.66
CA ILE A 62 -12.07 7.23 13.30
C ILE A 62 -11.28 8.06 12.28
N VAL A 63 -10.96 7.48 11.11
CA VAL A 63 -10.29 8.17 10.01
C VAL A 63 -11.15 9.34 9.54
N GLN A 64 -12.43 9.10 9.27
CA GLN A 64 -13.38 10.13 8.83
C GLN A 64 -13.60 11.19 9.93
N HIS A 65 -13.64 10.79 11.20
CA HIS A 65 -13.74 11.74 12.30
C HIS A 65 -12.52 12.66 12.44
N ALA A 66 -11.32 12.13 12.18
CA ALA A 66 -10.09 12.92 12.14
C ALA A 66 -10.04 13.84 10.92
N GLU A 67 -10.41 13.33 9.74
CA GLU A 67 -10.46 14.08 8.47
C GLU A 67 -11.41 15.28 8.56
N LEU A 68 -12.60 15.12 9.15
CA LEU A 68 -13.56 16.22 9.36
C LEU A 68 -12.99 17.36 10.22
N ARG A 69 -12.02 17.06 11.08
CA ARG A 69 -11.30 18.02 11.92
C ARG A 69 -9.98 18.50 11.30
N LYS A 70 -9.70 18.09 10.05
CA LYS A 70 -8.45 18.39 9.33
C LYS A 70 -7.20 17.92 10.10
N MET A 71 -7.32 16.82 10.84
CA MET A 71 -6.25 16.21 11.61
C MET A 71 -5.94 14.81 11.08
N THR A 72 -4.71 14.35 11.27
CA THR A 72 -4.40 12.92 11.12
C THR A 72 -4.95 12.13 12.31
N VAL A 73 -5.17 10.82 12.15
CA VAL A 73 -5.57 9.96 13.27
C VAL A 73 -4.52 9.98 14.40
N ILE A 74 -3.23 10.07 14.06
CA ILE A 74 -2.13 10.20 15.03
C ILE A 74 -2.30 11.44 15.92
N GLN A 75 -2.78 12.55 15.38
CA GLN A 75 -3.03 13.79 16.15
C GLN A 75 -4.37 13.75 16.89
N TYR A 76 -5.42 13.28 16.23
CA TYR A 76 -6.78 13.33 16.76
C TYR A 76 -7.02 12.31 17.88
N ALA A 77 -6.50 11.09 17.72
CA ALA A 77 -6.72 9.98 18.63
C ALA A 77 -5.44 9.11 18.70
N PRO A 78 -4.37 9.61 19.35
CA PRO A 78 -3.06 8.97 19.35
C PRO A 78 -3.07 7.54 19.91
N ASP A 79 -3.97 7.23 20.84
CA ASP A 79 -4.06 5.92 21.49
C ASP A 79 -5.07 4.98 20.83
N SER A 80 -5.64 5.37 19.68
CA SER A 80 -6.57 4.51 18.93
C SER A 80 -5.87 3.32 18.28
N LYS A 81 -6.63 2.25 18.02
CA LYS A 81 -6.13 1.09 17.27
C LYS A 81 -5.60 1.50 15.89
N GLN A 82 -6.34 2.36 15.18
CA GLN A 82 -5.95 2.86 13.87
C GLN A 82 -4.65 3.70 13.92
N ALA A 83 -4.42 4.48 14.97
CA ALA A 83 -3.13 5.14 15.18
C ALA A 83 -2.00 4.12 15.35
N GLY A 84 -2.25 3.00 16.04
CA GLY A 84 -1.33 1.87 16.13
C GLY A 84 -0.97 1.28 14.77
N GLU A 85 -1.96 1.03 13.90
CA GLU A 85 -1.74 0.52 12.53
C GLU A 85 -0.85 1.46 11.70
N TYR A 86 -1.08 2.78 11.77
CA TYR A 86 -0.23 3.74 11.07
C TYR A 86 1.20 3.79 11.62
N ARG A 87 1.41 3.58 12.92
CA ARG A 87 2.77 3.46 13.49
C ARG A 87 3.46 2.19 13.01
N ALA A 88 2.76 1.05 13.03
CA ALA A 88 3.27 -0.21 12.52
C ALA A 88 3.62 -0.12 11.02
N LEU A 89 2.78 0.56 10.22
CA LEU A 89 3.09 0.87 8.83
C LEU A 89 4.39 1.68 8.70
N ALA A 90 4.51 2.76 9.48
CA ALA A 90 5.68 3.62 9.44
C ALA A 90 6.97 2.86 9.79
N GLU A 91 6.94 2.02 10.83
CA GLU A 91 8.05 1.15 11.23
C GLU A 91 8.44 0.18 10.11
N LYS A 92 7.46 -0.48 9.47
CA LYS A 92 7.71 -1.41 8.35
C LYS A 92 8.29 -0.71 7.12
N ILE A 93 7.81 0.50 6.80
CA ILE A 93 8.37 1.32 5.70
C ILE A 93 9.80 1.71 6.04
N HIS A 94 10.08 2.15 7.27
CA HIS A 94 11.41 2.53 7.70
C HIS A 94 12.38 1.35 7.64
N ALA A 95 11.98 0.20 8.19
CA ALA A 95 12.74 -1.05 8.15
C ALA A 95 12.94 -1.60 6.73
N ASN A 96 12.07 -1.25 5.78
CA ASN A 96 12.29 -1.60 4.38
C ASN A 96 13.55 -0.94 3.81
N SER A 97 13.97 0.21 4.36
CA SER A 97 15.30 0.82 4.13
C SER A 97 15.72 0.91 2.66
N GLY A 98 14.79 1.30 1.77
CA GLY A 98 15.07 1.46 0.34
C GLY A 98 15.21 0.16 -0.45
N GLN A 99 14.90 -1.01 0.14
CA GLN A 99 14.95 -2.33 -0.51
C GLN A 99 13.77 -2.58 -1.47
N GLY A 100 13.47 -1.60 -2.31
CA GLY A 100 12.48 -1.73 -3.37
C GLY A 100 13.00 -2.56 -4.55
N THR A 101 12.08 -3.10 -5.32
CA THR A 101 12.36 -3.96 -6.48
C THR A 101 12.03 -3.27 -7.80
N VAL A 102 12.55 -3.80 -8.91
CA VAL A 102 12.02 -3.48 -10.23
C VAL A 102 10.73 -4.30 -10.40
N PRO A 103 9.57 -3.66 -10.57
CA PRO A 103 8.31 -4.39 -10.63
C PRO A 103 8.18 -5.17 -11.93
N THR A 104 7.34 -6.21 -11.91
CA THR A 104 6.97 -7.01 -13.07
C THR A 104 5.47 -6.85 -13.34
N PRO A 105 5.05 -5.80 -14.09
CA PRO A 105 3.64 -5.58 -14.37
C PRO A 105 3.01 -6.77 -15.07
N ILE A 106 1.80 -7.15 -14.64
CA ILE A 106 1.06 -8.25 -15.22
C ILE A 106 0.29 -7.81 -16.47
N THR A 107 0.20 -8.70 -17.45
CA THR A 107 -0.77 -8.56 -18.54
C THR A 107 -2.16 -8.78 -17.97
N MET A 108 -3.09 -7.91 -18.37
CA MET A 108 -4.50 -8.19 -18.16
C MET A 108 -4.98 -8.85 -19.43
N GLU A 109 -5.22 -10.16 -19.37
CA GLU A 109 -5.97 -10.83 -20.42
C GLU A 109 -7.37 -10.22 -20.46
N ALA A 110 -7.81 -9.91 -21.68
CA ALA A 110 -9.11 -9.31 -21.98
C ALA A 110 -10.24 -10.35 -21.84
#